data_AF-A0A661KM08-F1
#
_entry.id   AF-A0A661KM08-F1
#
_cell.length_a   1.000
_cell.length_b   1.000
_cell.length_c   1.000
_cell.angle_alpha   90.00
_cell.angle_beta   90.00
_cell.angle_gamma   90.00
#
_symmetry.space_group_name_H-M   'P 1'
#
loop_
_entity.id
_entity.type
_entity.pdbx_description
1 polymer ?
#
loop_
_entity_poly.entity_id
_entity_poly.type
_entity_poly.pdbx_seq_one_letter_code
_entity_poly.pdbx_strand_id
1 'polypeptide(L)'
;MHLKKVYTRDFWVAMLSISFLLFACTTAFAVPGKITYQGKLADADGTPVADGTYSLYFRIYDIASGGTALWEENQSVSVVNGIYNVFLPSDPVSNPFPEDLLNNSTIYLGIAVETDGEMTPRQEITSCFFALKAGDTDSISGQTLSDLDDTYVNENQENSITSSMIVDSTIGSADLG
;
A
#
# COMPACT_ATOMS: atom_id res chain seq x y z
N MET A 1 62.76 19.11 -18.44
CA MET A 1 61.94 18.20 -19.28
C MET A 1 61.04 17.41 -18.34
N HIS A 2 59.92 18.02 -17.93
CA HIS A 2 58.55 17.63 -18.29
C HIS A 2 58.08 16.28 -17.69
N LEU A 3 57.66 16.30 -16.42
CA LEU A 3 56.76 15.29 -15.84
C LEU A 3 55.71 15.96 -14.94
N LYS A 4 54.55 16.29 -15.52
CA LYS A 4 53.27 16.45 -14.79
C LYS A 4 52.12 16.20 -15.78
N LYS A 5 51.68 14.95 -15.96
CA LYS A 5 50.45 14.68 -16.74
C LYS A 5 49.74 13.35 -16.49
N VAL A 6 49.81 12.81 -15.26
CA VAL A 6 49.14 11.51 -14.98
C VAL A 6 47.98 11.60 -13.99
N TYR A 7 47.93 12.57 -13.07
CA TYR A 7 46.94 12.51 -11.98
C TYR A 7 45.51 12.99 -12.33
N THR A 8 45.30 13.69 -13.45
CA THR A 8 44.00 14.32 -13.74
C THR A 8 43.01 13.43 -14.48
N ARG A 9 43.42 12.32 -15.10
CA ARG A 9 42.47 11.41 -15.79
C ARG A 9 41.84 10.39 -14.84
N ASP A 10 42.58 9.95 -13.84
CA ASP A 10 42.12 8.92 -12.89
C ASP A 10 41.13 9.50 -11.87
N PHE A 11 41.25 10.79 -11.56
CA PHE A 11 40.33 11.50 -10.67
C PHE A 11 38.93 11.69 -11.28
N TRP A 12 38.84 11.91 -12.60
CA TRP A 12 37.58 12.11 -13.31
C TRP A 12 36.83 10.80 -13.56
N VAL A 13 37.55 9.69 -13.78
CA VAL A 13 36.95 8.35 -13.91
C VAL A 13 36.41 7.87 -12.57
N ALA A 14 37.12 8.11 -11.46
CA ALA A 14 36.66 7.78 -10.12
C ALA A 14 35.39 8.56 -9.70
N MET A 15 35.28 9.85 -10.06
CA MET A 15 34.05 10.63 -9.80
C MET A 15 32.84 10.14 -10.61
N LEU A 16 33.06 9.69 -11.86
CA LEU A 16 31.96 9.20 -12.72
C LEU A 16 31.43 7.84 -12.24
N SER A 17 32.28 6.97 -11.67
CA SER A 17 31.88 5.67 -11.13
C SER A 17 31.11 5.76 -9.81
N ILE A 18 31.38 6.76 -8.97
CA ILE A 18 30.62 7.02 -7.73
C ILE A 18 29.23 7.60 -8.02
N SER A 19 29.08 8.38 -9.10
CA SER A 19 27.78 8.92 -9.51
C SER A 19 26.83 7.88 -10.09
N PHE A 20 27.35 6.77 -10.64
CA PHE A 20 26.53 5.67 -11.17
C PHE A 20 26.03 4.71 -10.07
N LEU A 21 26.69 4.70 -8.90
CA LEU A 21 26.30 3.86 -7.75
C LEU A 21 25.24 4.52 -6.84
N LEU A 22 24.97 5.81 -7.03
CA LEU A 22 23.98 6.57 -6.25
C LEU A 22 22.57 6.57 -6.86
N PHE A 23 22.38 5.93 -8.02
CA PHE A 23 21.05 5.64 -8.56
C PHE A 23 20.54 4.29 -8.02
N ALA A 24 20.68 4.05 -6.70
CA ALA A 24 19.97 2.99 -6.04
C ALA A 24 18.50 3.42 -5.95
N CYS A 25 17.71 2.94 -6.90
CA CYS A 25 16.25 3.09 -6.89
C CYS A 25 15.72 2.61 -5.54
N THR A 26 15.28 3.55 -4.71
CA THR A 26 14.52 3.27 -3.50
C THR A 26 13.12 2.88 -3.94
N THR A 27 12.90 1.60 -4.22
CA THR A 27 11.54 1.07 -4.29
C THR A 27 10.98 1.09 -2.88
N ALA A 28 10.10 2.05 -2.57
CA ALA A 28 9.25 1.96 -1.40
C ALA A 28 8.45 0.67 -1.54
N PHE A 29 8.73 -0.32 -0.68
CA PHE A 29 7.92 -1.51 -0.60
C PHE A 29 6.61 -1.13 0.05
N ALA A 30 5.61 -0.78 -0.77
CA ALA A 30 4.23 -0.71 -0.33
C ALA A 30 3.91 -2.06 0.35
N VAL A 31 3.35 -2.00 1.57
CA VAL A 31 2.89 -3.20 2.27
C VAL A 31 1.95 -3.94 1.32
N PRO A 32 2.17 -5.25 1.03
CA PRO A 32 1.31 -5.97 0.11
C PRO A 32 -0.13 -5.88 0.62
N GLY A 33 -1.00 -5.23 -0.16
CA GLY A 33 -2.40 -4.97 0.18
C GLY A 33 -3.25 -6.24 0.16
N LYS A 34 -2.92 -7.22 1.01
CA LYS A 34 -3.61 -8.50 1.11
C LYS A 34 -4.49 -8.53 2.34
N ILE A 35 -5.68 -9.08 2.19
CA ILE A 35 -6.53 -9.51 3.30
C ILE A 35 -6.53 -11.05 3.37
N THR A 36 -6.67 -11.58 4.59
CA THR A 36 -6.94 -13.01 4.79
C THR A 36 -8.44 -13.21 4.91
N TYR A 37 -8.98 -14.20 4.22
CA TYR A 37 -10.39 -14.55 4.29
C TYR A 37 -10.54 -16.05 4.57
N GLN A 38 -11.39 -16.38 5.55
CA GLN A 38 -11.75 -17.75 5.90
C GLN A 38 -13.24 -17.94 5.67
N GLY A 39 -13.59 -19.05 5.02
CA GLY A 39 -14.98 -19.43 4.78
C GLY A 39 -15.24 -20.89 5.07
N LYS A 40 -16.52 -21.23 5.21
CA LYS A 40 -17.01 -22.61 5.27
C LYS A 40 -17.96 -22.85 4.10
N LEU A 41 -17.66 -23.85 3.28
CA LEU A 41 -18.53 -24.38 2.25
C LEU A 41 -19.36 -25.53 2.83
N ALA A 42 -20.67 -25.42 2.64
CA ALA A 42 -21.63 -26.46 2.99
C ALA A 42 -22.65 -26.59 1.86
N ASP A 43 -23.24 -27.77 1.74
CA ASP A 43 -24.36 -28.03 0.84
C ASP A 43 -25.67 -27.39 1.35
N ALA A 44 -26.75 -27.55 0.57
CA ALA A 44 -28.07 -27.02 0.91
C ALA A 44 -28.64 -27.58 2.23
N ASP A 45 -28.17 -28.76 2.65
CA ASP A 45 -28.58 -29.42 3.89
C ASP A 45 -27.69 -29.02 5.09
N GLY A 46 -26.68 -28.17 4.86
CA GLY A 46 -25.73 -27.67 5.86
C GLY A 46 -24.56 -28.62 6.14
N THR A 47 -24.44 -29.71 5.37
CA THR A 47 -23.32 -30.65 5.46
C THR A 47 -22.08 -30.02 4.84
N PRO A 48 -20.91 -30.06 5.50
CA PRO A 48 -19.67 -29.60 4.90
C PRO A 48 -19.40 -30.32 3.58
N VAL A 49 -18.93 -29.59 2.57
CA VAL A 49 -18.48 -30.22 1.31
C VAL A 49 -17.30 -31.15 1.57
N ALA A 50 -17.13 -32.15 0.70
CA ALA A 50 -16.02 -33.09 0.77
C ALA A 50 -14.66 -32.38 0.66
N ASP A 51 -13.62 -33.00 1.22
CA ASP A 51 -12.27 -32.49 1.10
C ASP A 51 -11.82 -32.54 -0.36
N GLY A 52 -11.23 -31.45 -0.84
CA GLY A 52 -10.86 -31.32 -2.24
C GLY A 52 -10.36 -29.95 -2.62
N THR A 53 -10.08 -29.76 -3.91
CA THR A 53 -9.77 -28.46 -4.49
C THR A 53 -10.98 -27.95 -5.24
N TYR A 54 -11.38 -26.71 -4.96
CA TYR A 54 -12.53 -26.04 -5.56
C TYR A 54 -12.07 -24.74 -6.23
N SER A 55 -12.64 -24.40 -7.39
CA SER A 55 -12.49 -23.09 -8.02
C SER A 55 -13.42 -22.11 -7.33
N LEU A 56 -12.86 -21.10 -6.65
CA LEU A 56 -13.61 -20.04 -6.00
C LEU A 56 -13.43 -18.73 -6.76
N TYR A 57 -14.55 -18.11 -7.10
CA TYR A 57 -14.60 -16.79 -7.72
C TYR A 57 -14.96 -15.77 -6.64
N PHE A 58 -14.02 -14.89 -6.35
CA PHE A 58 -14.19 -13.78 -5.41
C PHE A 58 -14.49 -12.51 -6.19
N ARG A 59 -15.48 -11.75 -5.74
CA ARG A 59 -15.86 -10.46 -6.33
C ARG A 59 -16.15 -9.45 -5.24
N ILE A 60 -15.68 -8.22 -5.41
CA ILE A 60 -15.94 -7.13 -4.46
C ILE A 60 -16.88 -6.12 -5.11
N TYR A 61 -17.86 -5.66 -4.33
CA TYR A 61 -18.89 -4.71 -4.74
C TYR A 61 -19.03 -3.56 -3.74
N ASP A 62 -19.55 -2.43 -4.20
CA ASP A 62 -20.01 -1.30 -3.39
C ASP A 62 -21.45 -1.47 -2.89
N ILE A 63 -22.21 -2.42 -3.45
CA ILE A 63 -23.62 -2.66 -3.12
C ILE A 63 -23.90 -4.12 -2.74
N ALA A 64 -24.91 -4.30 -1.88
CA ALA A 64 -25.29 -5.59 -1.31
C ALA A 64 -25.89 -6.59 -2.32
N SER A 65 -26.41 -6.12 -3.46
CA SER A 65 -27.03 -6.96 -4.49
C SER A 65 -27.01 -6.26 -5.85
N GLY A 66 -26.79 -7.03 -6.93
CA GLY A 66 -26.66 -6.50 -8.29
C GLY A 66 -25.34 -5.77 -8.51
N GLY A 67 -25.35 -4.80 -9.43
CA GLY A 67 -24.19 -3.93 -9.70
C GLY A 67 -23.05 -4.63 -10.46
N THR A 68 -21.99 -3.87 -10.69
CA THR A 68 -20.76 -4.34 -11.35
C THR A 68 -19.70 -4.61 -10.28
N ALA A 69 -18.92 -5.69 -10.45
CA ALA A 69 -17.81 -5.96 -9.54
C ALA A 69 -16.73 -4.88 -9.72
N LEU A 70 -16.27 -4.30 -8.61
CA LEU A 70 -15.14 -3.37 -8.58
C LEU A 70 -13.81 -4.12 -8.73
N TRP A 71 -13.77 -5.36 -8.24
CA TRP A 71 -12.63 -6.24 -8.34
C TRP A 71 -13.09 -7.69 -8.39
N GLU A 72 -12.36 -8.53 -9.13
CA GLU A 72 -12.64 -9.96 -9.22
C GLU A 72 -11.35 -10.79 -9.31
N GLU A 73 -11.41 -12.01 -8.78
CA GLU A 73 -10.33 -12.99 -8.86
C GLU A 73 -10.89 -14.41 -8.85
N ASN A 74 -10.25 -15.31 -9.60
CA ASN A 74 -10.51 -16.74 -9.53
C ASN A 74 -9.30 -17.45 -8.91
N GLN A 75 -9.55 -18.29 -7.91
CA GLN A 75 -8.52 -19.07 -7.22
C GLN A 75 -8.90 -20.54 -7.14
N SER A 76 -7.93 -21.44 -7.30
CA SER A 76 -8.08 -22.85 -6.94
C SER A 76 -7.72 -23.05 -5.48
N VAL A 77 -8.69 -23.40 -4.65
CA VAL A 77 -8.60 -23.38 -3.19
C VAL A 77 -8.81 -24.78 -2.63
N SER A 78 -7.91 -25.21 -1.74
CA SER A 78 -8.08 -26.47 -1.01
C SER A 78 -9.01 -26.29 0.17
N VAL A 79 -10.00 -27.17 0.28
CA VAL A 79 -11.04 -27.18 1.30
C VAL A 79 -10.87 -28.48 2.11
N VAL A 80 -10.88 -28.35 3.44
CA VAL A 80 -10.79 -29.48 4.37
C VAL A 80 -11.85 -29.32 5.46
N ASN A 81 -12.69 -30.34 5.67
CA ASN A 81 -13.89 -30.30 6.50
C ASN A 81 -14.82 -29.13 6.16
N GLY A 82 -14.92 -28.82 4.86
CA GLY A 82 -15.64 -27.66 4.34
C GLY A 82 -15.01 -26.31 4.66
N ILE A 83 -13.85 -26.22 5.33
CA ILE A 83 -13.21 -24.94 5.68
C ILE A 83 -12.08 -24.63 4.70
N TYR A 84 -11.95 -23.36 4.34
CA TYR A 84 -10.83 -22.86 3.54
C TYR A 84 -10.30 -21.53 4.06
N ASN A 85 -9.05 -21.22 3.72
CA ASN A 85 -8.38 -19.97 4.02
C ASN A 85 -7.67 -19.48 2.76
N VAL A 86 -7.86 -18.21 2.41
CA VAL A 86 -7.27 -17.59 1.22
C VAL A 86 -6.72 -16.21 1.53
N PHE A 87 -5.80 -15.77 0.67
CA PHE A 87 -5.39 -14.37 0.60
C PHE A 87 -6.07 -13.72 -0.60
N LEU A 88 -6.60 -12.51 -0.40
CA LEU A 88 -7.15 -11.69 -1.46
C LEU A 88 -6.37 -10.36 -1.50
N PRO A 89 -5.77 -9.97 -2.63
CA PRO A 89 -5.52 -10.82 -3.78
C PRO A 89 -4.51 -11.94 -3.46
N SER A 90 -4.56 -13.08 -4.16
CA SER A 90 -3.51 -14.11 -4.00
C SER A 90 -2.16 -13.58 -4.50
N ASP A 91 -2.19 -12.90 -5.65
CA ASP A 91 -1.07 -12.21 -6.27
C ASP A 91 -1.35 -10.69 -6.39
N PRO A 92 -0.90 -9.88 -5.41
CA PRO A 92 -1.10 -8.44 -5.40
C PRO A 92 -0.27 -7.72 -6.48
N VAL A 93 0.68 -8.40 -7.13
CA VAL A 93 1.49 -7.79 -8.20
C VAL A 93 0.73 -7.83 -9.51
N SER A 94 0.08 -8.96 -9.82
CA SER A 94 -0.64 -9.15 -11.08
C SER A 94 -2.10 -8.69 -11.02
N ASN A 95 -2.75 -8.77 -9.85
CA ASN A 95 -4.14 -8.35 -9.66
C ASN A 95 -4.32 -7.58 -8.33
N PRO A 96 -3.68 -6.40 -8.18
CA PRO A 96 -3.84 -5.58 -6.97
C PRO A 96 -5.30 -5.15 -6.78
N PHE A 97 -5.67 -4.86 -5.53
CA PHE A 97 -6.91 -4.12 -5.30
C PHE A 97 -6.82 -2.73 -5.94
N PRO A 98 -7.90 -2.26 -6.59
CA PRO A 98 -7.98 -0.88 -7.06
C PRO A 98 -7.83 0.10 -5.89
N GLU A 99 -7.12 1.21 -6.11
CA GLU A 99 -6.86 2.22 -5.08
C GLU A 99 -8.16 2.90 -4.58
N ASP A 100 -9.11 3.08 -5.49
CA ASP A 100 -10.44 3.63 -5.22
C ASP A 100 -11.36 2.67 -4.46
N LEU A 101 -11.03 1.38 -4.40
CA LEU A 101 -11.77 0.40 -3.61
C LEU A 101 -11.87 0.83 -2.14
N LEU A 102 -10.80 1.41 -1.60
CA LEU A 102 -10.66 1.89 -0.22
C LEU A 102 -11.41 3.20 0.08
N ASN A 103 -12.00 3.84 -0.93
CA ASN A 103 -12.80 5.06 -0.75
C ASN A 103 -14.26 4.75 -0.39
N ASN A 104 -14.68 3.49 -0.54
CA ASN A 104 -16.02 3.06 -0.19
C ASN A 104 -16.14 2.84 1.32
N SER A 105 -17.17 3.40 1.96
CA SER A 105 -17.43 3.22 3.39
C SER A 105 -17.82 1.78 3.75
N THR A 106 -18.39 1.07 2.78
CA THR A 106 -18.87 -0.30 2.91
C THR A 106 -18.60 -1.02 1.60
N ILE A 107 -18.04 -2.22 1.69
CA ILE A 107 -17.83 -3.11 0.55
C ILE A 107 -18.37 -4.50 0.89
N TYR A 108 -18.74 -5.24 -0.15
CA TYR A 108 -19.34 -6.55 -0.06
C TYR A 108 -18.53 -7.57 -0.85
N LEU A 109 -18.21 -8.70 -0.23
CA LEU A 109 -17.60 -9.87 -0.87
C LEU A 109 -18.68 -10.83 -1.35
N GLY A 110 -18.69 -11.02 -2.66
CA GLY A 110 -19.37 -12.08 -3.36
C GLY A 110 -18.46 -13.28 -3.58
N ILE A 111 -19.03 -14.47 -3.44
CA ILE A 111 -18.32 -15.74 -3.63
C ILE A 111 -19.17 -16.64 -4.50
N ALA A 112 -18.59 -17.20 -5.55
CA ALA A 112 -19.19 -18.28 -6.32
C ALA A 112 -18.24 -19.49 -6.32
N VAL A 113 -18.81 -20.69 -6.32
CA VAL A 113 -18.08 -21.96 -6.25
C VAL A 113 -18.28 -22.69 -7.57
N GLU A 114 -17.20 -23.10 -8.23
CA GLU A 114 -17.25 -23.85 -9.49
C GLU A 114 -18.17 -23.18 -10.53
N THR A 115 -19.21 -23.87 -10.99
CA THR A 115 -20.20 -23.37 -11.95
C THR A 115 -21.47 -22.85 -11.28
N ASP A 116 -21.52 -22.84 -9.95
CA ASP A 116 -22.70 -22.38 -9.22
C ASP A 116 -22.83 -20.85 -9.30
N GLY A 117 -24.05 -20.38 -9.06
CA GLY A 117 -24.31 -18.95 -8.94
C GLY A 117 -23.57 -18.32 -7.76
N GLU A 118 -23.43 -16.99 -7.77
CA GLU A 118 -22.93 -16.24 -6.63
C GLU A 118 -23.80 -16.48 -5.39
N MET A 119 -23.16 -16.81 -4.26
CA MET A 119 -23.85 -17.06 -3.00
C MET A 119 -24.51 -15.77 -2.50
N THR A 120 -25.71 -15.91 -1.93
CA THR A 120 -26.48 -14.81 -1.34
C THR A 120 -26.82 -15.11 0.12
N PRO A 121 -26.82 -14.10 1.02
CA PRO A 121 -26.41 -12.70 0.80
C PRO A 121 -24.89 -12.53 0.69
N ARG A 122 -24.44 -11.46 0.03
CA ARG A 122 -23.01 -11.07 0.01
C ARG A 122 -22.54 -10.71 1.42
N GLN A 123 -21.27 -10.98 1.71
CA GLN A 123 -20.70 -10.70 3.02
C GLN A 123 -20.15 -9.28 3.07
N GLU A 124 -20.60 -8.47 4.02
CA GLU A 124 -20.01 -7.15 4.26
C GLU A 124 -18.59 -7.28 4.85
N ILE A 125 -17.61 -6.57 4.29
CA ILE A 125 -16.22 -6.53 4.77
C ILE A 125 -15.80 -5.09 5.04
N THR A 126 -15.99 -4.63 6.27
CA THR A 126 -15.74 -3.23 6.63
C THR A 126 -14.40 -3.09 7.35
N SER A 127 -14.14 -3.82 8.43
CA SER A 127 -13.05 -3.49 9.37
C SER A 127 -11.64 -3.97 8.99
N CYS A 128 -11.50 -5.11 8.29
CA CYS A 128 -10.18 -5.67 7.95
C CYS A 128 -9.49 -4.90 6.81
N PHE A 129 -10.26 -4.19 5.99
CA PHE A 129 -9.78 -3.47 4.82
C PHE A 129 -9.23 -2.07 5.17
N PHE A 130 -9.81 -1.37 6.16
CA PHE A 130 -9.29 -0.07 6.63
C PHE A 130 -7.91 -0.16 7.30
N ALA A 131 -7.50 -1.35 7.77
CA ALA A 131 -6.15 -1.56 8.29
C ALA A 131 -5.07 -1.41 7.20
N LEU A 132 -5.40 -1.71 5.92
CA LEU A 132 -4.50 -1.47 4.79
C LEU A 132 -4.24 0.03 4.60
N LYS A 133 -5.29 0.86 4.75
CA LYS A 133 -5.20 2.32 4.69
C LYS A 133 -4.39 2.93 5.84
N ALA A 134 -4.36 2.26 7.00
CA ALA A 134 -3.55 2.69 8.14
C ALA A 134 -2.05 2.36 8.00
N GLY A 135 -1.69 1.45 7.08
CA GLY A 135 -0.28 1.19 6.74
C GLY A 135 0.30 2.18 5.71
N ASP A 136 -0.55 2.97 5.07
CA ASP A 136 -0.21 3.93 4.01
C ASP A 136 -0.17 5.37 4.56
N THR A 137 0.32 5.55 5.78
CA THR A 137 0.43 6.86 6.43
C THR A 137 1.73 7.58 6.03
N ASP A 138 1.92 7.79 4.72
CA ASP A 138 3.04 8.60 4.21
C ASP A 138 2.69 10.11 4.13
N SER A 139 1.45 10.48 4.46
CA SER A 139 0.98 11.87 4.42
C SER A 139 0.31 12.31 5.72
N ILE A 140 0.66 13.52 6.17
CA ILE A 140 -0.06 14.26 7.22
C ILE A 140 -0.89 15.34 6.53
N SER A 141 -2.21 15.31 6.69
CA SER A 141 -3.14 16.21 5.99
C SER A 141 -3.05 16.17 4.45
N GLY A 142 -2.63 15.03 3.87
CA GLY A 142 -2.50 14.87 2.42
C GLY A 142 -1.23 15.48 1.81
N GLN A 143 -0.28 15.89 2.65
CA GLN A 143 1.03 16.39 2.23
C GLN A 143 2.12 15.38 2.62
N THR A 144 3.06 15.15 1.70
CA THR A 144 4.28 14.39 2.01
C THR A 144 5.18 15.24 2.90
N LEU A 145 6.14 14.61 3.61
CA LEU A 145 7.13 15.36 4.41
C LEU A 145 7.89 16.41 3.59
N SER A 146 8.08 16.17 2.29
CA SER A 146 8.67 17.14 1.35
C SER A 146 7.74 18.32 1.02
N ASP A 147 6.43 18.12 0.95
CA ASP A 147 5.48 19.21 0.69
C ASP A 147 5.33 20.14 1.92
N LEU A 148 5.61 19.61 3.11
CA LEU A 148 5.67 20.41 4.35
C LEU A 148 6.94 21.28 4.42
N ASP A 149 8.03 20.88 3.76
CA ASP A 149 9.28 21.68 3.65
C ASP A 149 9.05 22.98 2.87
N ASP A 150 8.16 22.96 1.87
CA ASP A 150 7.78 24.16 1.12
C ASP A 150 6.82 25.08 1.90
N THR A 151 6.09 24.54 2.88
CA THR A 151 5.10 25.29 3.67
C THR A 151 5.69 25.87 4.97
N TYR A 152 6.70 25.22 5.54
CA TYR A 152 7.32 25.60 6.80
C TYR A 152 8.84 25.66 6.67
N VAL A 153 9.45 26.73 7.17
CA VAL A 153 10.90 26.84 7.22
C VAL A 153 11.45 25.86 8.25
N ASN A 154 12.23 24.88 7.81
CA ASN A 154 12.86 23.87 8.66
C ASN A 154 14.06 24.43 9.44
N GLU A 155 14.46 23.73 10.50
CA GLU A 155 15.67 24.09 11.26
C GLU A 155 16.89 24.12 10.32
N ASN A 156 17.66 25.21 10.36
CA ASN A 156 18.88 25.44 9.56
C ASN A 156 18.66 25.81 8.07
N GLN A 157 17.45 26.18 7.65
CA GLN A 157 17.20 26.80 6.34
C GLN A 157 17.31 28.34 6.37
N GLU A 158 17.46 28.95 5.19
CA GLU A 158 17.39 30.41 5.03
C GLU A 158 16.01 30.90 5.50
N ASN A 159 15.98 31.91 6.38
CA ASN A 159 14.80 32.41 7.12
C ASN A 159 14.35 31.61 8.36
N SER A 160 15.12 30.60 8.79
CA SER A 160 14.88 29.88 10.05
C SER A 160 15.42 30.68 11.25
N ILE A 161 14.67 30.75 12.35
CA ILE A 161 15.14 31.36 13.60
C ILE A 161 16.03 30.35 14.35
N THR A 162 17.30 30.69 14.51
CA THR A 162 18.27 29.85 15.24
C THR A 162 18.46 30.32 16.67
N SER A 163 18.93 29.46 17.58
CA SER A 163 19.20 29.84 18.97
C SER A 163 20.21 31.00 19.10
N SER A 164 21.07 31.20 18.09
CA SER A 164 21.98 32.36 18.02
C SER A 164 21.29 33.68 17.65
N MET A 165 20.12 33.63 17.03
CA MET A 165 19.32 34.80 16.67
C MET A 165 18.43 35.28 17.81
N ILE A 166 18.23 34.47 18.85
CA ILE A 166 17.47 34.83 20.05
C ILE A 166 18.47 35.18 21.16
N VAL A 167 18.77 36.48 21.30
CA VAL A 167 19.88 37.00 22.12
C VAL A 167 19.62 36.82 23.62
N ASP A 168 18.37 36.82 24.06
CA ASP A 168 18.00 36.78 25.49
C ASP A 168 17.11 35.59 25.88
N SER A 169 17.03 34.57 25.02
CA SER A 169 16.14 33.40 25.18
C SER A 169 14.64 33.71 25.15
N THR A 170 14.24 34.92 24.74
CA THR A 170 12.86 35.31 24.51
C THR A 170 12.69 35.89 23.10
N ILE A 171 11.61 35.55 22.41
CA ILE A 171 11.31 36.14 21.10
C ILE A 171 10.52 37.44 21.34
N GLY A 172 11.12 38.60 21.05
CA GLY A 172 10.54 39.92 21.26
C GLY A 172 10.40 40.74 19.97
N SER A 173 9.80 41.94 20.08
CA SER A 173 9.64 42.87 18.95
C SER A 173 10.95 43.42 18.38
N ALA A 174 12.07 43.22 19.09
CA ALA A 174 13.41 43.54 18.60
C ALA A 174 13.95 42.48 17.61
N ASP A 175 13.39 41.26 17.64
CA ASP A 175 13.82 40.12 16.83
C ASP A 175 12.93 39.92 15.58
N LEU A 176 11.84 40.68 15.48
CA LEU A 176 10.97 40.75 14.32
C LEU A 176 11.22 42.10 13.64
N GLY A 177 11.90 42.09 12.50
CA GLY A 177 12.09 43.29 11.67
C GLY A 177 10.79 43.94 11.23
#